data_AF-A0A4Q0M3T0-F1
#
_entry.id   AF-A0A4Q0M3T0-F1
#
_cell.length_a   1.000
_cell.length_b   1.000
_cell.length_c   1.000
_cell.angle_alpha   90.00
_cell.angle_beta   90.00
_cell.angle_gamma   90.00
#
_symmetry.space_group_name_H-M   'P 1'
#
loop_
_entity.id
_entity.type
_entity.pdbx_description
1 polymer ?
#
loop_
_entity_poly.entity_id
_entity_poly.type
_entity_poly.pdbx_seq_one_letter_code
_entity_poly.pdbx_strand_id
1 'polypeptide(L)'
;MPPPAEFAALERASVPPGPLYAALAEAERTGVAPFDALLASGAVEQEDLVATLAHALGVDAAGPGDLEGPAIDADGFRAAMLSGVLLGLGVHGGGRLIVAARGPAVSRLAAARRGRLRDPRIALATPRAFAEIAMRRAGASVVRKAADGPGDLCPEFTVVRGLPHLGRLSRLALIAAAAAVAACAALIESVGLAVAGVCGLMFVALNALRLGSVPNRFAVWTAC
;
A
#
# COMPACT_ATOMS: atom_id res chain seq x y z
N MET A 1 22.62 -25.54 -3.52
CA MET A 1 21.17 -25.53 -3.80
C MET A 1 21.00 -25.02 -5.23
N PRO A 2 20.16 -25.62 -6.09
CA PRO A 2 19.93 -25.06 -7.43
C PRO A 2 19.37 -23.63 -7.31
N PRO A 3 19.73 -22.69 -8.21
CA PRO A 3 19.24 -21.32 -8.13
C PRO A 3 17.71 -21.28 -8.31
N PRO A 4 17.02 -20.31 -7.69
CA PRO A 4 15.59 -20.08 -7.91
C PRO A 4 15.25 -19.94 -9.41
N ALA A 5 14.03 -20.33 -9.80
CA ALA A 5 13.63 -20.39 -11.21
C ALA A 5 13.70 -19.02 -11.91
N GLU A 6 13.38 -17.96 -11.18
CA GLU A 6 13.50 -16.58 -11.59
C GLU A 6 14.96 -16.19 -11.86
N PHE A 7 15.92 -16.67 -11.06
CA PHE A 7 17.34 -16.36 -11.24
C PHE A 7 17.90 -17.13 -12.42
N ALA A 8 17.53 -18.40 -12.57
CA ALA A 8 17.85 -19.18 -13.76
C ALA A 8 17.23 -18.60 -15.05
N ALA A 9 16.14 -17.83 -14.96
CA ALA A 9 15.58 -17.09 -16.09
C ALA A 9 16.41 -15.83 -16.39
N LEU A 10 16.81 -15.08 -15.36
CA LEU A 10 17.67 -13.89 -15.49
C LEU A 10 19.07 -14.23 -16.02
N GLU A 11 19.68 -15.31 -15.53
CA GLU A 11 20.98 -15.79 -16.03
C GLU A 11 20.91 -16.12 -17.53
N ARG A 12 19.84 -16.80 -17.98
CA ARG A 12 19.61 -17.07 -19.41
C ARG A 12 19.36 -15.82 -20.23
N ALA A 13 18.87 -14.75 -19.59
CA ALA A 13 18.68 -13.44 -20.20
C ALA A 13 19.90 -12.52 -20.06
N SER A 14 21.08 -13.10 -19.76
CA SER A 14 22.36 -12.39 -19.70
C SER A 14 22.48 -11.33 -18.60
N VAL A 15 21.68 -11.42 -17.53
CA VAL A 15 21.90 -10.61 -16.32
C VAL A 15 23.21 -11.05 -15.66
N PRO A 16 24.10 -10.12 -15.27
CA PRO A 16 25.38 -10.46 -14.66
C PRO A 16 25.21 -11.35 -13.42
N PRO A 17 26.01 -12.41 -13.27
CA PRO A 17 25.85 -13.38 -12.17
C PRO A 17 26.22 -12.79 -10.80
N GLY A 18 27.10 -11.79 -10.74
CA GLY A 18 27.57 -11.18 -9.48
C GLY A 18 26.43 -10.66 -8.61
N PRO A 19 25.58 -9.74 -9.11
CA PRO A 19 24.38 -9.27 -8.41
C PRO A 19 23.42 -10.39 -7.99
N LEU A 20 23.26 -11.42 -8.82
CA LEU A 20 22.38 -12.56 -8.51
C LEU A 20 22.91 -13.35 -7.31
N TYR A 21 24.19 -13.74 -7.30
CA TYR A 21 24.77 -14.46 -6.16
C TYR A 21 24.83 -13.61 -4.90
N ALA A 22 25.10 -12.31 -5.01
CA ALA A 22 25.06 -11.39 -3.88
C ALA A 22 23.66 -11.31 -3.26
N ALA A 23 22.61 -11.22 -4.09
CA ALA A 23 21.23 -11.22 -3.63
C ALA A 23 20.81 -12.55 -2.97
N LEU A 24 21.30 -13.69 -3.46
CA LEU A 24 21.07 -14.99 -2.81
C LEU A 24 21.68 -15.05 -1.41
N ALA A 25 22.95 -14.65 -1.28
CA ALA A 25 23.62 -14.63 0.01
C ALA A 25 22.93 -13.68 0.99
N GLU A 26 22.48 -12.52 0.51
CA GLU A 26 21.75 -11.54 1.31
C GLU A 26 20.37 -12.06 1.75
N ALA A 27 19.66 -12.74 0.86
CA ALA A 27 18.38 -13.38 1.15
C ALA A 27 18.50 -14.48 2.21
N GLU A 28 19.54 -15.33 2.12
CA GLU A 28 19.83 -16.34 3.14
C GLU A 28 20.15 -15.69 4.50
N ARG A 29 20.92 -14.60 4.50
CA ARG A 29 21.31 -13.88 5.72
C ARG A 29 20.15 -13.19 6.43
N THR A 30 19.19 -12.67 5.67
CA THR A 30 18.10 -11.81 6.20
C THR A 30 16.73 -12.50 6.22
N GLY A 31 16.61 -13.69 5.61
CA GLY A 31 15.35 -14.42 5.52
C GLY A 31 14.33 -13.79 4.56
N VAL A 32 14.75 -12.88 3.67
CA VAL A 32 13.89 -12.30 2.63
C VAL A 32 13.91 -13.14 1.36
N ALA A 33 12.96 -12.91 0.44
CA ALA A 33 12.97 -13.62 -0.84
C ALA A 33 14.17 -13.15 -1.72
N PRO A 34 14.87 -14.05 -2.43
CA PRO A 34 16.02 -13.69 -3.28
C PRO A 34 15.76 -12.56 -4.26
N PHE A 35 14.60 -12.56 -4.93
CA PHE A 35 14.26 -11.50 -5.87
C PHE A 35 14.03 -10.15 -5.18
N ASP A 36 13.47 -10.15 -3.96
CA ASP A 36 13.29 -8.92 -3.18
C ASP A 36 14.65 -8.39 -2.70
N ALA A 37 15.59 -9.25 -2.31
CA ALA A 37 16.96 -8.85 -2.00
C ALA A 37 17.66 -8.25 -3.24
N LEU A 38 17.44 -8.82 -4.42
CA LEU A 38 17.99 -8.30 -5.67
C LEU A 38 17.45 -6.91 -5.98
N LEU A 39 16.14 -6.71 -5.87
CA LEU A 39 15.51 -5.40 -6.04
C LEU A 39 16.04 -4.38 -5.01
N ALA A 40 16.15 -4.78 -3.75
CA ALA A 40 16.64 -3.93 -2.68
C ALA A 40 18.12 -3.54 -2.85
N SER A 41 18.92 -4.38 -3.52
CA SER A 41 20.35 -4.11 -3.77
C SER A 41 20.59 -2.92 -4.68
N GLY A 42 19.63 -2.57 -5.55
CA GLY A 42 19.79 -1.51 -6.56
C GLY A 42 20.90 -1.78 -7.59
N ALA A 43 21.43 -3.00 -7.67
CA ALA A 43 22.53 -3.35 -8.57
C ALA A 43 22.12 -3.32 -10.06
N VAL A 44 20.81 -3.45 -10.33
CA VAL A 44 20.19 -3.31 -11.65
C VAL A 44 18.98 -2.41 -11.49
N GLU A 45 18.73 -1.54 -12.47
CA GLU A 45 17.53 -0.72 -12.49
C GLU A 45 16.28 -1.61 -12.51
N GLN A 46 15.28 -1.24 -11.71
CA GLN A 46 14.18 -2.12 -11.35
C GLN A 46 13.26 -2.41 -12.55
N GLU A 47 12.99 -1.41 -13.36
CA GLU A 47 12.20 -1.49 -14.57
C GLU A 47 12.88 -2.39 -15.61
N ASP A 48 14.19 -2.21 -15.83
CA ASP A 48 15.01 -3.02 -16.73
C ASP A 48 15.09 -4.48 -16.26
N LEU A 49 15.29 -4.71 -14.96
CA LEU A 49 15.32 -6.05 -14.37
C LEU A 49 13.98 -6.77 -14.56
N VAL A 50 12.87 -6.08 -14.29
CA VAL A 50 11.53 -6.65 -14.43
C VAL A 50 11.16 -6.88 -15.89
N ALA A 51 11.51 -5.96 -16.80
CA ALA A 51 11.31 -6.14 -18.24
C ALA A 51 12.11 -7.35 -18.77
N THR A 52 13.37 -7.48 -18.33
CA THR A 52 14.24 -8.63 -18.66
C THR A 52 13.64 -9.93 -18.15
N LEU A 53 13.16 -9.97 -16.91
CA LEU A 53 12.49 -11.15 -16.35
C LEU A 53 11.20 -11.48 -17.10
N ALA A 54 10.37 -10.48 -17.41
CA ALA A 54 9.13 -10.67 -18.15
C ALA A 54 9.42 -11.32 -19.52
N HIS A 55 10.41 -10.80 -20.25
CA HIS A 55 10.88 -11.37 -21.50
C HIS A 55 11.35 -12.82 -21.33
N ALA A 56 12.19 -13.10 -20.32
CA ALA A 56 12.73 -14.43 -20.05
C ALA A 56 11.66 -15.47 -19.68
N LEU A 57 10.54 -15.03 -19.08
CA LEU A 57 9.39 -15.87 -18.72
C LEU A 57 8.33 -15.98 -19.84
N GLY A 58 8.53 -15.26 -20.95
CA GLY A 58 7.58 -15.17 -22.05
C GLY A 58 6.24 -14.59 -21.58
N VAL A 59 6.28 -13.53 -20.79
CA VAL A 59 5.10 -12.75 -20.36
C VAL A 59 5.32 -11.29 -20.73
N ASP A 60 4.26 -10.50 -20.72
CA ASP A 60 4.38 -9.07 -21.04
C ASP A 60 4.87 -8.29 -19.81
N ALA A 61 5.50 -7.14 -20.01
CA ALA A 61 5.73 -6.18 -18.93
C ALA A 61 4.50 -5.29 -18.78
N ALA A 62 4.10 -5.00 -17.54
CA ALA A 62 3.06 -4.03 -17.22
C ALA A 62 3.66 -2.79 -16.55
N GLY A 63 3.26 -1.61 -17.04
CA GLY A 63 3.63 -0.31 -16.50
C GLY A 63 2.47 0.38 -15.77
N PRO A 64 2.70 1.55 -15.17
CA PRO A 64 1.67 2.28 -14.41
C PRO A 64 0.48 2.76 -15.27
N GLY A 65 0.60 2.71 -16.59
CA GLY A 65 -0.47 2.99 -17.54
C GLY A 65 -1.43 1.81 -17.79
N ASP A 66 -1.12 0.59 -17.35
CA ASP A 66 -1.96 -0.60 -17.50
C ASP A 66 -3.14 -0.59 -16.50
N LEU A 67 -4.01 0.40 -16.62
CA LEU A 67 -5.15 0.62 -15.73
C LEU A 67 -6.42 -0.11 -16.19
N GLU A 68 -6.41 -0.68 -17.39
CA GLU A 68 -7.57 -1.38 -17.95
C GLU A 68 -7.93 -2.59 -17.10
N GLY A 69 -9.16 -2.60 -16.59
CA GLY A 69 -9.65 -3.64 -15.69
C GLY A 69 -10.85 -3.18 -14.88
N PRO A 70 -11.56 -4.13 -14.24
CA PRO A 70 -12.68 -3.78 -13.37
C PRO A 70 -12.21 -2.93 -12.18
N ALA A 71 -13.05 -2.01 -11.70
CA ALA A 71 -12.80 -1.38 -10.41
C ALA A 71 -12.72 -2.46 -9.31
N ILE A 72 -11.84 -2.25 -8.33
CA ILE A 72 -11.73 -3.14 -7.17
C ILE A 72 -12.17 -2.38 -5.92
N ASP A 73 -12.72 -3.07 -4.94
CA ASP A 73 -13.00 -2.48 -3.64
C ASP A 73 -11.77 -2.55 -2.72
N ALA A 74 -11.91 -2.06 -1.49
CA ALA A 74 -10.82 -2.05 -0.53
C ALA A 74 -10.34 -3.45 -0.12
N ASP A 75 -11.24 -4.45 -0.11
CA ASP A 75 -10.88 -5.83 0.21
C ASP A 75 -10.17 -6.51 -0.95
N GLY A 76 -10.59 -6.24 -2.19
CA GLY A 76 -9.89 -6.60 -3.41
C GLY A 76 -8.51 -5.96 -3.51
N PHE A 77 -8.37 -4.68 -3.13
CA PHE A 77 -7.07 -4.02 -3.01
C PHE A 77 -6.18 -4.73 -1.99
N ARG A 78 -6.71 -5.03 -0.79
CA ARG A 78 -5.97 -5.77 0.25
C ARG A 78 -5.51 -7.14 -0.27
N ALA A 79 -6.40 -7.89 -0.92
CA ALA A 79 -6.10 -9.20 -1.49
C ALA A 79 -5.02 -9.10 -2.59
N ALA A 80 -5.08 -8.09 -3.45
CA ALA A 80 -4.09 -7.84 -4.49
C ALA A 80 -2.71 -7.53 -3.88
N MET A 81 -2.64 -6.66 -2.87
CA MET A 81 -1.38 -6.29 -2.21
C MET A 81 -0.74 -7.45 -1.44
N LEU A 82 -1.54 -8.36 -0.88
CA LEU A 82 -1.05 -9.55 -0.17
C LEU A 82 -0.62 -10.66 -1.14
N SER A 83 -1.41 -10.91 -2.19
CA SER A 83 -1.13 -11.99 -3.14
C SER A 83 -0.08 -11.62 -4.19
N GLY A 84 0.07 -10.32 -4.47
CA GLY A 84 0.87 -9.81 -5.59
C GLY A 84 0.21 -10.09 -6.95
N VAL A 85 -1.10 -10.29 -7.00
CA VAL A 85 -1.84 -10.62 -8.24
C VAL A 85 -3.08 -9.76 -8.38
N LEU A 86 -3.32 -9.28 -9.61
CA LEU A 86 -4.47 -8.45 -9.96
C LEU A 86 -5.01 -8.88 -11.34
N LEU A 87 -6.33 -8.89 -11.52
CA LEU A 87 -6.95 -9.15 -12.83
C LEU A 87 -7.14 -7.83 -13.59
N GLY A 88 -6.50 -7.64 -14.73
CA GLY A 88 -6.73 -6.56 -15.69
C GLY A 88 -7.39 -7.04 -16.99
N LEU A 89 -7.45 -6.15 -17.97
CA LEU A 89 -7.87 -6.43 -19.35
C LEU A 89 -6.67 -6.29 -20.28
N GLY A 90 -6.59 -7.18 -21.27
CA GLY A 90 -5.63 -7.08 -22.37
C GLY A 90 -6.20 -6.29 -23.55
N VAL A 91 -5.34 -6.02 -24.54
CA VAL A 91 -5.64 -5.21 -25.75
C VAL A 91 -6.87 -5.68 -26.53
N HIS A 92 -7.26 -6.95 -26.40
CA HIS A 92 -8.43 -7.54 -27.06
C HIS A 92 -9.64 -7.73 -26.13
N GLY A 93 -9.67 -7.08 -24.97
CA GLY A 93 -10.73 -7.21 -23.97
C GLY A 93 -10.73 -8.55 -23.21
N GLY A 94 -9.76 -9.42 -23.48
CA GLY A 94 -9.57 -10.67 -22.73
C GLY A 94 -8.99 -10.40 -21.33
N GLY A 95 -9.32 -11.25 -20.36
CA GLY A 95 -8.75 -11.16 -19.02
C GLY A 95 -7.23 -11.34 -19.03
N ARG A 96 -6.52 -10.47 -18.31
CA ARG A 96 -5.06 -10.46 -18.15
C ARG A 96 -4.70 -10.49 -16.67
N LEU A 97 -3.79 -11.35 -16.27
CA LEU A 97 -3.25 -11.40 -14.90
C LEU A 97 -2.03 -10.50 -14.81
N ILE A 98 -2.07 -9.50 -13.94
CA ILE A 98 -0.94 -8.64 -13.60
C ILE A 98 -0.33 -9.18 -12.31
N VAL A 99 0.94 -9.55 -12.36
CA VAL A 99 1.69 -10.12 -11.24
C VAL A 99 2.75 -9.11 -10.80
N ALA A 100 2.84 -8.84 -9.51
CA ALA A 100 3.90 -8.01 -8.95
C ALA A 100 5.21 -8.81 -8.93
N ALA A 101 6.30 -8.21 -9.41
CA ALA A 101 7.64 -8.76 -9.31
C ALA A 101 8.17 -8.62 -7.88
N ARG A 102 7.58 -9.34 -6.92
CA ARG A 102 8.01 -9.39 -5.51
C ARG A 102 7.61 -10.68 -4.84
N GLY A 103 8.39 -11.05 -3.83
CA GLY A 103 8.11 -12.14 -2.90
C GLY A 103 7.80 -13.47 -3.59
N PRO A 104 6.95 -14.32 -3.00
CA PRO A 104 6.65 -15.64 -3.54
C PRO A 104 5.87 -15.63 -4.86
N ALA A 105 5.32 -14.48 -5.29
CA ALA A 105 4.54 -14.39 -6.53
C ALA A 105 5.44 -14.60 -7.75
N VAL A 106 6.61 -13.97 -7.77
CA VAL A 106 7.56 -14.08 -8.88
C VAL A 106 8.15 -15.49 -8.98
N SER A 107 8.51 -16.11 -7.86
CA SER A 107 9.05 -17.48 -7.85
C SER A 107 8.03 -18.50 -8.35
N ARG A 108 6.77 -18.37 -7.92
CA ARG A 108 5.67 -19.22 -8.41
C ARG A 108 5.41 -19.02 -9.90
N LEU A 109 5.43 -17.77 -10.37
CA LEU A 109 5.28 -17.47 -11.80
C LEU A 109 6.45 -18.08 -12.59
N ALA A 110 7.69 -17.87 -12.17
CA ALA A 110 8.87 -18.38 -12.85
C ALA A 110 8.87 -19.92 -12.93
N ALA A 111 8.49 -20.59 -11.84
CA ALA A 111 8.32 -22.04 -11.81
C ALA A 111 7.21 -22.51 -12.78
N ALA A 112 6.06 -21.85 -12.79
CA ALA A 112 4.92 -22.20 -13.64
C ALA A 112 5.18 -21.94 -15.14
N ARG A 113 6.07 -21.00 -15.46
CA ARG A 113 6.41 -20.57 -16.83
C ARG A 113 7.62 -21.27 -17.43
N ARG A 114 8.33 -22.11 -16.66
CA ARG A 114 9.54 -22.80 -17.11
C ARG A 114 9.27 -23.63 -18.38
N GLY A 115 9.99 -23.30 -19.47
CA GLY A 115 9.90 -24.01 -20.75
C GLY A 115 8.60 -23.80 -21.53
N ARG A 116 7.76 -22.82 -21.15
CA ARG A 116 6.49 -22.55 -21.82
C ARG A 116 6.62 -21.47 -22.90
N LEU A 117 5.79 -21.56 -23.93
CA LEU A 117 5.62 -20.52 -24.96
C LEU A 117 4.97 -19.27 -24.38
N ARG A 118 5.21 -18.11 -25.02
CA ARG A 118 4.71 -16.79 -24.60
C ARG A 118 3.21 -16.80 -24.28
N ASP A 119 2.80 -16.19 -23.16
CA ASP A 119 1.39 -16.01 -22.77
C ASP A 119 1.07 -14.52 -22.56
N PRO A 120 0.38 -13.85 -23.51
CA PRO A 120 0.05 -12.43 -23.41
C PRO A 120 -1.02 -12.13 -22.35
N ARG A 121 -1.66 -13.17 -21.79
CA ARG A 121 -2.65 -13.00 -20.72
C ARG A 121 -1.98 -12.84 -19.36
N ILE A 122 -0.65 -12.86 -19.28
CA ILE A 122 0.09 -12.63 -18.05
C ILE A 122 1.02 -11.43 -18.27
N ALA A 123 1.03 -10.53 -17.31
CA ALA A 123 1.93 -9.41 -17.25
C ALA A 123 2.69 -9.39 -15.92
N LEU A 124 3.95 -8.99 -15.97
CA LEU A 124 4.78 -8.76 -14.81
C LEU A 124 4.98 -7.25 -14.63
N ALA A 125 4.62 -6.74 -13.46
CA ALA A 125 4.77 -5.33 -13.10
C ALA A 125 5.83 -5.15 -12.02
N THR A 126 6.51 -4.00 -12.03
CA THR A 126 7.35 -3.62 -10.90
C THR A 126 6.46 -3.45 -9.64
N PRO A 127 6.98 -3.71 -8.42
CA PRO A 127 6.25 -3.46 -7.17
C PRO A 127 5.57 -2.08 -7.11
N ARG A 128 6.25 -1.04 -7.60
CA ARG A 128 5.71 0.31 -7.67
C ARG A 128 4.57 0.42 -8.67
N ALA A 129 4.76 -0.02 -9.91
CA ALA A 129 3.72 0.02 -10.94
C ALA A 129 2.48 -0.79 -10.52
N PHE A 130 2.68 -1.97 -9.92
CA PHE A 130 1.58 -2.79 -9.40
C PHE A 130 0.77 -2.05 -8.32
N ALA A 131 1.45 -1.43 -7.35
CA ALA A 131 0.79 -0.67 -6.29
C ALA A 131 0.02 0.53 -6.85
N GLU A 132 0.59 1.24 -7.83
CA GLU A 132 -0.06 2.36 -8.50
C GLU A 132 -1.31 1.91 -9.28
N ILE A 133 -1.24 0.81 -10.03
CA ILE A 133 -2.41 0.23 -10.73
C ILE A 133 -3.49 -0.16 -9.74
N ALA A 134 -3.14 -0.90 -8.69
CA ALA A 134 -4.08 -1.37 -7.67
C ALA A 134 -4.74 -0.17 -6.95
N MET A 135 -3.97 0.84 -6.57
CA MET A 135 -4.46 2.03 -5.88
C MET A 135 -5.40 2.85 -6.78
N ARG A 136 -5.04 3.05 -8.05
CA ARG A 136 -5.88 3.78 -9.00
C ARG A 136 -7.20 3.05 -9.28
N ARG A 137 -7.19 1.73 -9.36
CA ARG A 137 -8.41 0.92 -9.57
C ARG A 137 -9.27 0.80 -8.32
N ALA A 138 -8.69 0.91 -7.14
CA ALA A 138 -9.42 0.92 -5.89
C ALA A 138 -10.05 2.30 -5.60
N GLY A 139 -9.36 3.37 -6.01
CA GLY A 139 -9.87 4.74 -5.98
C GLY A 139 -10.38 5.18 -4.60
N ALA A 140 -11.59 5.74 -4.58
CA ALA A 140 -12.22 6.27 -3.37
C ALA A 140 -12.53 5.20 -2.31
N SER A 141 -12.61 3.92 -2.68
CA SER A 141 -12.96 2.84 -1.75
C SER A 141 -11.88 2.63 -0.69
N VAL A 142 -10.60 2.72 -1.08
CA VAL A 142 -9.46 2.62 -0.15
C VAL A 142 -9.35 3.87 0.71
N VAL A 143 -9.58 5.06 0.15
CA VAL A 143 -9.59 6.31 0.93
C VAL A 143 -10.66 6.26 2.01
N ARG A 144 -11.88 5.82 1.67
CA ARG A 144 -12.97 5.67 2.65
C ARG A 144 -12.62 4.63 3.73
N LYS A 145 -12.14 3.44 3.34
CA LYS A 145 -11.72 2.40 4.28
C LYS A 145 -10.55 2.84 5.17
N ALA A 146 -9.65 3.69 4.67
CA ALA A 146 -8.56 4.27 5.46
C ALA A 146 -9.05 5.36 6.43
N ALA A 147 -10.04 6.15 6.03
CA ALA A 147 -10.65 7.18 6.88
C ALA A 147 -11.50 6.57 8.02
N ASP A 148 -12.27 5.53 7.71
CA ASP A 148 -13.20 4.89 8.66
C ASP A 148 -12.52 3.75 9.45
N GLY A 149 -11.48 3.12 8.89
CA GLY A 149 -10.84 1.91 9.42
C GLY A 149 -10.27 2.03 10.85
N PRO A 150 -9.65 3.15 11.26
CA PRO A 150 -9.26 3.35 12.65
C PRO A 150 -10.47 3.29 13.61
N GLY A 151 -11.65 3.74 13.17
CA GLY A 151 -12.90 3.70 13.93
C GLY A 151 -13.47 2.30 14.09
N ASP A 152 -13.27 1.46 13.08
CA ASP A 152 -13.73 0.07 13.09
C ASP A 152 -12.83 -0.84 13.94
N LEU A 153 -11.51 -0.63 13.90
CA LEU A 153 -10.53 -1.49 14.59
C LEU A 153 -10.28 -1.11 16.04
N CYS A 154 -10.23 0.19 16.33
CA CYS A 154 -10.04 0.70 17.69
C CYS A 154 -10.97 1.88 17.93
N PRO A 155 -12.28 1.63 18.11
CA PRO A 155 -13.27 2.68 18.28
C PRO A 155 -12.96 3.64 19.44
N GLU A 156 -12.31 3.15 20.50
CA GLU A 156 -11.77 3.92 21.64
C GLU A 156 -10.71 4.96 21.24
N PHE A 157 -10.01 4.74 20.12
CA PHE A 157 -9.00 5.64 19.58
C PHE A 157 -9.56 6.62 18.54
N THR A 158 -10.87 6.61 18.28
CA THR A 158 -11.53 7.59 17.39
C THR A 158 -12.47 8.55 18.09
N VAL A 159 -12.52 9.77 17.57
CA VAL A 159 -13.38 10.87 18.10
C VAL A 159 -14.87 10.55 17.91
N VAL A 160 -15.20 9.59 17.05
CA VAL A 160 -16.57 9.24 16.64
C VAL A 160 -17.41 8.67 17.79
N ARG A 161 -16.82 7.92 18.74
CA ARG A 161 -17.53 7.42 19.94
C ARG A 161 -17.47 8.36 21.15
N GLY A 162 -16.58 9.36 21.14
CA GLY A 162 -16.43 10.32 22.24
C GLY A 162 -17.28 11.58 22.11
N LEU A 163 -17.87 11.82 20.94
CA LEU A 163 -18.72 12.99 20.71
C LEU A 163 -20.19 12.66 21.04
N PRO A 164 -20.88 13.48 21.85
CA PRO A 164 -22.31 13.31 22.05
C PRO A 164 -23.03 13.36 20.69
N HIS A 165 -24.08 12.55 20.53
CA HIS A 165 -24.92 12.60 19.33
C HIS A 165 -25.63 13.97 19.25
N LEU A 166 -24.97 14.92 18.60
CA LEU A 166 -25.51 16.25 18.35
C LEU A 166 -26.61 16.14 17.30
N GLY A 167 -27.81 16.63 17.64
CA GLY A 167 -28.93 16.76 16.72
C GLY A 167 -28.59 17.67 15.53
N ARG A 168 -29.37 17.58 14.45
CA ARG A 168 -29.14 18.32 13.20
C ARG A 168 -29.03 19.84 13.40
N LEU A 169 -29.87 20.40 14.27
CA LEU A 169 -29.83 21.82 14.65
C LEU A 169 -28.54 22.20 15.37
N SER A 170 -28.08 21.36 16.29
CA SER A 170 -26.84 21.56 17.04
C SER A 170 -25.61 21.52 16.15
N ARG A 171 -25.59 20.62 15.14
CA ARG A 171 -24.53 20.57 14.13
C ARG A 171 -24.51 21.82 13.25
N LEU A 172 -25.68 22.28 12.80
CA LEU A 172 -25.79 23.51 12.02
C LEU A 172 -25.35 24.74 12.82
N ALA A 173 -25.71 24.83 14.10
CA ALA A 173 -25.26 25.89 14.99
C ALA A 173 -23.73 25.87 15.18
N LEU A 174 -23.12 24.69 15.34
CA LEU A 174 -21.67 24.53 15.43
C LEU A 174 -20.94 24.96 14.16
N ILE A 175 -21.46 24.57 12.99
CA ILE A 175 -20.89 24.97 11.69
C ILE A 175 -21.02 26.48 11.50
N ALA A 176 -22.19 27.06 11.82
CA ALA A 176 -22.41 28.50 11.72
C ALA A 176 -21.50 29.29 12.68
N ALA A 177 -21.33 28.81 13.91
CA ALA A 177 -20.43 29.40 14.89
C ALA A 177 -18.96 29.29 14.44
N ALA A 178 -18.54 28.14 13.91
CA ALA A 178 -17.18 27.96 13.38
C ALA A 178 -16.92 28.88 12.18
N ALA A 179 -17.89 29.04 11.28
CA ALA A 179 -17.80 29.95 10.14
C ALA A 179 -17.72 31.43 10.59
N ALA A 180 -18.53 31.82 11.58
CA ALA A 180 -18.51 33.17 12.14
C ALA A 180 -17.16 33.47 12.84
N VAL A 181 -16.62 32.52 13.60
CA VAL A 181 -15.31 32.65 14.25
C VAL A 181 -14.19 32.72 13.21
N ALA A 182 -14.24 31.90 12.16
CA ALA A 182 -13.27 31.96 11.06
C ALA A 182 -13.31 33.31 10.31
N ALA A 183 -14.50 33.86 10.08
CA ALA A 183 -14.67 35.18 9.49
C ALA A 183 -14.11 36.29 10.39
N CYS A 184 -14.37 36.24 11.70
CA CYS A 184 -13.81 37.19 12.66
C CYS A 184 -12.27 37.08 12.77
N ALA A 185 -11.73 35.86 12.73
CA ALA A 185 -10.27 35.63 12.76
C ALA A 185 -9.57 36.14 11.49
N ALA A 186 -10.23 36.12 10.34
CA ALA A 186 -9.71 36.68 9.10
C ALA A 186 -9.67 38.21 9.10
N LEU A 187 -10.53 38.86 9.90
CA LEU A 187 -10.64 40.32 10.00
C LEU A 187 -9.84 40.91 11.17
N ILE A 188 -9.57 40.11 12.22
CA ILE A 188 -8.91 40.55 13.45
C ILE A 188 -7.88 39.51 13.88
N GLU A 189 -6.60 39.84 13.70
CA GLU A 189 -5.45 38.94 13.91
C GLU A 189 -5.34 38.43 15.36
N SER A 190 -5.70 39.27 16.34
CA SER A 190 -5.75 38.89 17.76
C SER A 190 -6.83 37.86 18.09
N VAL A 191 -7.92 37.83 17.32
CA VAL A 191 -8.98 36.81 17.45
C VAL A 191 -8.47 35.47 16.89
N GLY A 192 -7.74 35.49 15.79
CA GLY A 192 -7.09 34.29 15.25
C GLY A 192 -6.11 33.64 16.24
N LEU A 193 -5.25 34.44 16.87
CA LEU A 193 -4.32 33.98 17.91
C LEU A 193 -5.04 33.43 19.15
N ALA A 194 -6.10 34.10 19.62
CA ALA A 194 -6.89 33.63 20.76
C ALA A 194 -7.61 32.31 20.47
N VAL A 195 -8.20 32.17 19.27
CA VAL A 195 -8.87 30.93 18.83
C VAL A 195 -7.86 29.80 18.70
N ALA A 196 -6.70 30.04 18.08
CA ALA A 196 -5.63 29.05 17.98
C ALA A 196 -5.15 28.61 19.37
N GLY A 197 -4.98 29.56 20.30
CA GLY A 197 -4.61 29.28 21.68
C GLY A 197 -5.64 28.41 22.41
N VAL A 198 -6.93 28.75 22.33
CA VAL A 198 -8.03 28.01 22.98
C VAL A 198 -8.20 26.62 22.34
N CYS A 199 -8.17 26.51 21.01
CA CYS A 199 -8.23 25.23 20.33
C CYS A 199 -7.02 24.33 20.65
N GLY A 200 -5.82 24.91 20.72
CA GLY A 200 -4.61 24.21 21.15
C GLY A 200 -4.71 23.72 22.60
N LEU A 201 -5.19 24.57 23.51
CA LEU A 201 -5.42 24.20 24.92
C LEU A 201 -6.48 23.11 25.06
N MET A 202 -7.60 23.21 24.34
CA MET A 202 -8.62 22.16 24.31
C MET A 202 -8.07 20.85 23.75
N PHE A 203 -7.26 20.91 22.69
CA PHE A 203 -6.62 19.73 22.13
C PHE A 203 -5.67 19.08 23.14
N VAL A 204 -4.81 19.86 23.81
CA VAL A 204 -3.91 19.36 24.86
C VAL A 204 -4.69 18.77 26.03
N ALA A 205 -5.73 19.46 26.53
CA ALA A 205 -6.55 19.00 27.64
C ALA A 205 -7.31 17.70 27.31
N LEU A 206 -7.90 17.60 26.12
CA LEU A 206 -8.58 16.38 25.66
C LEU A 206 -7.59 15.21 25.50
N ASN A 207 -6.40 15.45 24.97
CA ASN A 207 -5.36 14.41 24.87
C ASN A 207 -4.82 14.00 26.24
N ALA A 208 -4.65 14.93 27.19
CA ALA A 208 -4.20 14.65 28.54
C ALA A 208 -5.22 13.82 29.34
N LEU A 209 -6.50 14.18 29.27
CA LEU A 209 -7.60 13.40 29.84
C LEU A 209 -7.66 12.01 29.22
N ARG A 210 -7.49 11.92 27.90
CA ARG A 210 -7.47 10.65 27.18
C ARG A 210 -6.33 9.76 27.66
N LEU A 211 -5.10 10.26 27.71
CA LEU A 211 -3.91 9.53 28.17
C LEU A 211 -4.01 9.14 29.65
N GLY A 212 -4.54 10.01 30.51
CA GLY A 212 -4.74 9.72 31.94
C GLY A 212 -5.88 8.74 32.24
N SER A 213 -6.85 8.61 31.33
CA SER A 213 -7.99 7.69 31.45
C SER A 213 -7.73 6.30 30.87
N VAL A 214 -6.58 6.07 30.20
CA VAL A 214 -6.20 4.72 29.75
C VAL A 214 -5.82 3.92 30.99
N PRO A 215 -6.58 2.88 31.39
CA PRO A 215 -6.16 1.99 32.46
C PRO A 215 -4.82 1.37 32.08
N ASN A 216 -3.90 1.30 33.03
CA ASN A 216 -2.51 0.87 32.87
C ASN A 216 -2.42 -0.62 32.45
N ARG A 217 -2.82 -0.95 31.21
CA ARG A 217 -2.85 -2.32 30.66
C ARG A 217 -1.52 -2.75 30.07
N PHE A 218 -0.53 -1.85 30.03
CA PHE A 218 0.85 -2.21 29.67
C PHE A 218 1.53 -3.13 30.70
N ALA A 219 0.98 -3.28 31.91
CA ALA A 219 1.50 -4.25 32.89
C ALA A 219 1.18 -5.72 32.54
N VAL A 220 0.28 -5.99 31.58
CA VAL A 220 -0.12 -7.38 31.22
C VAL A 220 0.76 -7.97 30.10
N TRP A 221 1.48 -7.13 29.35
CA TRP A 221 2.33 -7.59 28.23
C TRP A 221 3.77 -7.96 28.61
N THR A 222 4.19 -7.77 29.86
CA THR A 222 5.51 -8.24 30.35
C THR A 222 5.45 -9.58 31.09
N ALA A 223 4.31 -10.29 31.03
CA ALA A 223 4.11 -11.58 31.70
C ALA A 223 3.81 -12.75 30.74
N CYS A 224 4.12 -12.61 29.44
CA CYS A 224 4.11 -13.70 28.46
C CYS A 224 5.43 -13.73 27.69
#